data_AF-A0AAJ0LIS3-F1
#
_entry.id   AF-A0AAJ0LIS3-F1
#
_cell.length_a   1.000
_cell.length_b   1.000
_cell.length_c   1.000
_cell.angle_alpha   90.00
_cell.angle_beta   90.00
_cell.angle_gamma   90.00
#
_symmetry.space_group_name_H-M   'P 1'
#
loop_
_entity.id
_entity.type
_entity.pdbx_description
1 polymer ?
#
loop_
_entity_poly.entity_id
_entity_poly.type
_entity_poly.pdbx_seq_one_letter_code
_entity_poly.pdbx_strand_id
1 'polypeptide(L)'
;MSSAALSYRGQANLTLTYGATPGLGRISERPSIEVVVSRPSQGAPVSVLLDRHLGAAMLLAPGVTHVSLVLPNGSVLAGAVQEISESGDYFEICAVSHATQGIHDD
;
A
#
# COMPACT_ATOMS: atom_id res chain seq x y z
N MET A 1 4.24 21.14 15.47
CA MET A 1 4.62 19.72 15.57
C MET A 1 4.90 19.23 14.16
N SER A 2 6.15 18.88 13.87
CA SER A 2 6.66 18.71 12.50
C SER A 2 6.01 17.51 11.80
N SER A 3 5.39 17.78 10.66
CA SER A 3 4.74 16.83 9.76
C SER A 3 5.78 15.84 9.22
N ALA A 4 5.69 14.55 9.58
CA ALA A 4 6.57 13.55 9.02
C ALA A 4 6.11 13.18 7.60
N ALA A 5 6.51 14.02 6.64
CA ALA A 5 6.52 13.65 5.24
C ALA A 5 7.24 12.30 5.09
N LEU A 6 6.68 11.41 4.29
CA LEU A 6 7.25 10.10 3.99
C LEU A 6 7.87 10.15 2.59
N SER A 7 9.10 9.70 2.46
CA SER A 7 9.74 9.47 1.16
C SER A 7 10.60 8.22 1.26
N TYR A 8 10.35 7.26 0.38
CA TYR A 8 11.10 6.02 0.30
C TYR A 8 11.25 5.58 -1.15
N ARG A 9 12.42 5.04 -1.50
CA ARG A 9 12.68 4.40 -2.79
C ARG A 9 13.51 3.15 -2.56
N GLY A 10 13.05 2.01 -3.06
CA GLY A 10 13.78 0.76 -2.96
C GLY A 10 12.87 -0.46 -2.93
N GLN A 11 13.40 -1.56 -2.45
CA GLN A 11 12.70 -2.85 -2.40
C GLN A 11 11.66 -2.89 -1.28
N ALA A 12 10.50 -3.49 -1.52
CA ALA A 12 9.47 -3.70 -0.51
C ALA A 12 8.71 -4.99 -0.79
N ASN A 13 8.07 -5.54 0.24
CA ASN A 13 7.15 -6.66 0.06
C ASN A 13 5.73 -6.11 -0.05
N LEU A 14 5.04 -6.47 -1.13
CA LEU A 14 3.71 -6.00 -1.44
C LEU A 14 2.71 -7.16 -1.35
N THR A 15 1.62 -6.94 -0.64
CA THR A 15 0.47 -7.82 -0.61
C THR A 15 -0.74 -7.08 -1.16
N LEU A 16 -1.36 -7.65 -2.19
CA LEU A 16 -2.57 -7.14 -2.83
C LEU A 16 -3.76 -7.99 -2.40
N THR A 17 -4.85 -7.33 -1.99
CA THR A 17 -6.14 -7.97 -1.74
C THR A 17 -7.16 -7.49 -2.77
N TYR A 18 -7.79 -8.43 -3.45
CA TYR A 18 -8.75 -8.20 -4.52
C TYR A 18 -10.17 -8.47 -4.04
N GLY A 19 -11.11 -7.59 -4.41
CA GLY A 19 -12.52 -7.71 -4.04
C GLY A 19 -12.82 -7.26 -2.60
N ALA A 20 -14.05 -6.80 -2.36
CA ALA A 20 -14.46 -6.18 -1.10
C ALA A 20 -15.13 -7.15 -0.11
N THR A 21 -15.41 -8.39 -0.54
CA THR A 21 -16.17 -9.34 0.28
C THR A 21 -15.28 -10.00 1.33
N PRO A 22 -15.56 -9.82 2.63
CA PRO A 22 -14.82 -10.48 3.71
C PRO A 22 -14.89 -12.01 3.53
N GLY A 23 -13.73 -12.67 3.53
CA GLY A 23 -13.62 -14.14 3.47
C GLY A 23 -13.50 -14.76 2.07
N LEU A 24 -13.59 -13.97 0.99
CA LEU A 24 -13.44 -14.45 -0.40
C LEU A 24 -12.42 -13.63 -1.22
N GLY A 25 -11.74 -12.67 -0.60
CA GLY A 25 -10.75 -11.85 -1.27
C GLY A 25 -9.59 -12.70 -1.78
N ARG A 26 -9.23 -12.54 -3.07
CA ARG A 26 -8.01 -13.14 -3.61
C ARG A 26 -6.83 -12.34 -3.07
N ILE A 27 -5.79 -13.03 -2.64
CA ILE A 27 -4.54 -12.42 -2.18
C ILE A 27 -3.44 -12.71 -3.20
N SER A 28 -2.63 -11.70 -3.51
CA SER A 28 -1.39 -11.86 -4.26
C SER A 28 -0.24 -11.24 -3.49
N GLU A 29 0.76 -12.06 -3.20
CA GLU A 29 2.01 -11.60 -2.58
C GLU A 29 3.08 -11.37 -3.65
N ARG A 30 3.86 -10.32 -3.45
CA ARG A 30 4.93 -9.87 -4.34
C ARG A 30 6.13 -9.48 -3.47
N PRO A 31 7.01 -10.42 -3.13
CA PRO A 31 8.19 -10.12 -2.34
C PRO A 31 9.20 -9.34 -3.18
N SER A 32 9.94 -8.44 -2.54
CA SER A 32 11.09 -7.72 -3.14
C SER A 32 10.77 -7.07 -4.48
N ILE A 33 9.79 -6.16 -4.47
CA ILE A 33 9.48 -5.30 -5.61
C ILE A 33 10.08 -3.90 -5.43
N GLU A 34 10.55 -3.29 -6.51
CA GLU A 34 11.00 -1.89 -6.46
C GLU A 34 9.78 -0.95 -6.43
N VAL A 35 9.78 -0.04 -5.45
CA VAL A 35 8.72 0.95 -5.26
C VAL A 35 9.29 2.33 -4.97
N VAL A 36 8.51 3.35 -5.31
CA VAL A 36 8.69 4.72 -4.79
C VAL A 36 7.45 5.06 -3.98
N VAL A 37 7.66 5.46 -2.73
CA VAL A 37 6.59 5.83 -1.81
C VAL A 37 6.75 7.29 -1.43
N SER A 38 5.66 8.04 -1.49
CA SER A 38 5.61 9.44 -1.10
C SER A 38 4.35 9.71 -0.27
N ARG A 39 4.49 10.52 0.78
CA ARG A 39 3.38 11.16 1.47
C ARG A 39 3.80 12.57 1.85
N PRO A 40 3.21 13.63 1.26
CA PRO A 40 3.68 14.99 1.44
C PRO A 40 3.45 15.53 2.86
N SER A 41 2.41 15.06 3.54
CA SER A 41 2.07 15.47 4.91
C SER A 41 1.34 14.37 5.67
N GLN A 42 1.35 14.43 7.01
CA GLN A 42 0.49 13.55 7.78
C GLN A 42 -0.98 13.77 7.42
N GLY A 43 -1.73 12.67 7.26
CA GLY A 43 -3.13 12.69 6.85
C GLY A 43 -3.34 12.79 5.33
N ALA A 44 -2.30 13.02 4.53
CA ALA A 44 -2.38 12.85 3.09
C ALA A 44 -2.36 11.36 2.71
N PRO A 45 -2.98 10.98 1.58
CA PRO A 45 -2.83 9.64 1.00
C PRO A 45 -1.36 9.28 0.80
N VAL A 46 -1.07 7.98 0.86
CA VAL A 46 0.26 7.47 0.51
C VAL A 46 0.24 7.12 -0.96
N SER A 47 1.02 7.86 -1.74
CA SER A 47 1.26 7.62 -3.15
C SER A 47 2.34 6.55 -3.32
N VAL A 48 2.05 5.53 -4.12
CA VAL A 48 2.99 4.44 -4.42
C VAL A 48 3.13 4.27 -5.92
N LEU A 49 4.36 4.33 -6.41
CA LEU A 49 4.74 4.01 -7.78
C LEU A 49 5.43 2.64 -7.78
N LEU A 50 5.02 1.78 -8.71
CA LEU A 50 5.51 0.44 -8.96
C LEU A 50 6.28 0.39 -10.29
N ASP A 51 7.06 -0.68 -10.49
CA ASP A 51 7.50 -1.06 -11.83
C ASP A 51 6.27 -1.41 -12.70
N ARG A 52 6.27 -0.98 -13.97
CA ARG A 52 5.23 -1.28 -14.97
C ARG A 52 4.93 -2.77 -15.10
N HIS A 53 5.91 -3.64 -14.88
CA HIS A 53 5.67 -5.09 -14.93
C HIS A 53 4.70 -5.60 -13.86
N LEU A 54 4.58 -4.88 -12.73
CA LEU A 54 3.61 -5.17 -11.68
C LEU A 54 2.27 -4.46 -11.89
N GLY A 55 2.23 -3.41 -12.72
CA GLY A 55 1.03 -2.61 -12.91
C GLY A 55 -0.18 -3.40 -13.43
N ALA A 56 0.05 -4.40 -14.28
CA ALA A 56 -1.02 -5.29 -14.76
C ALA A 56 -1.74 -6.04 -13.63
N ALA A 57 -1.03 -6.36 -12.53
CA ALA A 57 -1.65 -7.02 -11.38
C ALA A 57 -2.64 -6.10 -10.64
N MET A 58 -2.43 -4.78 -10.68
CA MET A 58 -3.32 -3.79 -10.05
C MET A 58 -4.65 -3.67 -10.79
N LEU A 59 -4.67 -3.99 -12.09
CA LEU A 59 -5.83 -3.88 -12.97
C LEU A 59 -6.68 -5.16 -13.06
N LEU A 60 -6.32 -6.22 -12.33
CA LEU A 60 -7.06 -7.48 -12.34
C LEU A 60 -8.46 -7.31 -11.73
N ALA A 61 -9.46 -7.96 -12.33
CA ALA A 61 -10.81 -8.05 -11.78
C ALA A 61 -10.97 -9.27 -10.86
N PRO A 62 -11.71 -9.16 -9.73
CA PRO A 62 -12.21 -7.92 -9.14
C PRO A 62 -11.06 -7.02 -8.69
N GLY A 63 -11.21 -5.69 -8.81
CA GLY A 63 -10.14 -4.72 -8.54
C GLY A 63 -9.49 -4.85 -7.15
N VAL A 64 -8.27 -4.34 -7.02
CA VAL A 64 -7.58 -4.24 -5.73
C VAL A 64 -8.37 -3.32 -4.79
N THR A 65 -8.69 -3.82 -3.61
CA THR A 65 -9.43 -3.08 -2.57
C THR A 65 -8.56 -2.68 -1.41
N HIS A 66 -7.51 -3.47 -1.12
CA HIS A 66 -6.61 -3.24 0.00
C HIS A 66 -5.19 -3.62 -0.38
N VAL A 67 -4.23 -2.94 0.26
CA VAL A 67 -2.80 -3.17 0.06
C VAL A 67 -2.10 -3.19 1.40
N SER A 68 -1.04 -3.97 1.48
CA SER A 68 -0.05 -3.89 2.54
C SER A 68 1.34 -3.85 1.92
N LEU A 69 2.13 -2.84 2.28
CA LEU A 69 3.49 -2.65 1.82
C LEU A 69 4.42 -2.68 3.03
N VAL A 70 5.28 -3.69 3.10
CA VAL A 70 6.27 -3.86 4.16
C VAL A 70 7.63 -3.38 3.65
N LEU A 71 8.16 -2.34 4.27
CA LEU A 71 9.46 -1.77 3.98
C LEU A 71 10.57 -2.57 4.70
N PRO A 72 11.84 -2.53 4.22
CA PRO A 72 12.95 -3.27 4.82
C PRO A 72 13.27 -2.89 6.27
N ASN A 73 12.86 -1.68 6.70
CA ASN A 73 13.00 -1.22 8.08
C ASN A 73 11.89 -1.76 9.01
N GLY A 74 11.04 -2.67 8.52
CA GLY A 74 9.91 -3.24 9.26
C GLY A 74 8.66 -2.35 9.31
N SER A 75 8.69 -1.15 8.71
CA SER A 75 7.50 -0.28 8.62
C SER A 75 6.46 -0.91 7.69
N VAL A 76 5.20 -0.85 8.09
CA VAL A 76 4.07 -1.35 7.30
C VAL A 76 3.17 -0.19 6.91
N LEU A 77 2.91 -0.05 5.61
CA LEU A 77 1.97 0.89 5.03
C LEU A 77 0.82 0.08 4.44
N ALA A 78 -0.31 0.04 5.15
CA ALA A 78 -1.46 -0.77 4.76
C ALA A 78 -2.75 0.03 4.81
N GLY A 79 -3.66 -0.23 3.86
CA GLY A 79 -4.92 0.49 3.80
C GLY A 79 -5.73 0.18 2.55
N ALA A 80 -6.93 0.77 2.50
CA ALA A 80 -7.78 0.69 1.32
C ALA A 80 -7.15 1.46 0.15
N VAL A 81 -7.30 0.91 -1.06
CA VAL A 81 -6.94 1.61 -2.29
C VAL A 81 -8.05 2.58 -2.64
N GLN A 82 -7.70 3.85 -2.83
CA GLN A 82 -8.65 4.86 -3.30
C GLN A 82 -8.51 5.20 -4.78
N GLU A 83 -7.30 5.02 -5.33
CA GLU A 83 -7.01 5.36 -6.72
C GLU A 83 -5.97 4.39 -7.28
N ILE A 84 -6.14 4.03 -8.55
CA ILE A 84 -5.19 3.28 -9.35
C ILE A 84 -5.13 3.98 -10.72
N SER A 85 -3.93 4.30 -11.18
CA SER A 85 -3.73 4.80 -12.54
C SER A 85 -4.16 3.79 -13.60
N GLU A 86 -4.52 4.26 -14.80
CA GLU A 86 -4.92 3.39 -15.92
C GLU A 86 -3.81 2.41 -16.35
N SER A 87 -2.54 2.78 -16.18
CA SER A 87 -1.38 1.93 -16.42
C SER A 87 -1.12 0.91 -15.30
N GLY A 88 -1.75 1.10 -14.13
CA GLY A 88 -1.60 0.26 -12.94
C GLY A 88 -0.26 0.41 -12.22
N ASP A 89 0.68 1.20 -12.74
CA ASP A 89 1.99 1.43 -12.12
C ASP A 89 1.94 2.45 -10.97
N TYR A 90 0.81 3.10 -10.77
CA TYR A 90 0.55 4.01 -9.65
C TYR A 90 -0.73 3.66 -8.91
N PHE A 91 -0.70 3.77 -7.58
CA PHE A 91 -1.89 3.73 -6.73
C PHE A 91 -1.75 4.59 -5.47
N GLU A 92 -2.88 4.90 -4.85
CA GLU A 92 -2.96 5.60 -3.58
C GLU A 92 -3.62 4.73 -2.50
N ILE A 93 -2.97 4.71 -1.33
CA ILE A 93 -3.54 4.16 -0.12
C ILE A 93 -4.20 5.31 0.64
N CYS A 94 -5.45 5.11 1.08
CA CYS A 94 -6.11 6.07 1.96
C CYS A 94 -5.21 6.41 3.15
N ALA A 95 -5.32 7.65 3.62
CA ALA A 95 -4.64 8.10 4.82
C ALA A 95 -5.18 7.32 6.04
N VAL A 96 -4.55 6.19 6.34
CA VAL A 96 -4.77 5.50 7.61
C VAL A 96 -4.10 6.33 8.70
N SER A 97 -4.93 6.99 9.50
CA SER A 97 -4.58 7.37 10.87
C SER A 97 -3.95 6.15 11.52
N HIS A 98 -2.71 6.27 12.01
CA HIS A 98 -1.99 5.18 12.69
C HIS A 98 -2.98 4.40 13.56
N ALA A 99 -3.29 3.16 13.17
CA ALA A 99 -3.87 2.22 14.11
C ALA A 99 -2.77 1.98 15.12
N THR A 100 -2.91 2.60 16.29
CA THR A 100 -2.14 2.31 17.49
C THR A 100 -2.06 0.79 17.59
N GLN A 101 -0.85 0.22 17.52
CA GLN A 101 -0.66 -1.13 18.03
C GLN A 101 -1.12 -1.05 19.49
N GLY A 102 -2.29 -1.61 19.77
CA GLY A 102 -2.78 -1.78 21.13
C GLY A 102 -1.69 -2.52 21.89
N ILE A 103 -1.08 -1.81 22.83
CA ILE A 103 -0.23 -2.42 23.85
C ILE A 103 -1.16 -3.38 24.57
N HIS A 104 -0.87 -4.67 24.47
CA HIS A 104 -1.52 -5.70 25.25
C HIS A 104 -1.09 -5.48 26.69
N ASP A 105 -2.01 -4.97 27.52
CA ASP A 105 -1.89 -5.01 28.98
C ASP A 105 -1.87 -6.49 29.43
N ASP A 106 -0.82 -6.87 30.14
CA ASP A 106 -0.87 -7.87 31.22
C ASP A 106 -0.03 -7.35 32.39
#